data_AF-A0A2N5DYF0-F1
#
_entry.id   AF-A0A2N5DYF0-F1
#
_cell.length_a   1.000
_cell.length_b   1.000
_cell.length_c   1.000
_cell.angle_alpha   90.00
_cell.angle_beta   90.00
_cell.angle_gamma   90.00
#
_symmetry.space_group_name_H-M   'P 1'
#
loop_
_entity.id
_entity.type
_entity.pdbx_description
1 polymer ?
#
loop_
_entity_poly.entity_id
_entity_poly.type
_entity_poly.pdbx_seq_one_letter_code
_entity_poly.pdbx_strand_id
1 'polypeptide(L)'
;MLYVVEADVNATTRPSYRYYLADKNISEADFLESIQESDDYFLLTSEKAHAEVKEGVLFLSTTGTVYKFTNTGSYPVRNNYFHVKVALSAAPE
;
A
#
# COMPACT_ATOMS: atom_id res chain seq x y z
N MET A 1 8.65 3.90 -4.69
CA MET A 1 8.70 3.97 -3.21
C MET A 1 7.41 3.37 -2.66
N LEU A 2 7.47 2.74 -1.49
CA LEU A 2 6.29 2.20 -0.80
C LEU A 2 5.82 3.20 0.25
N TYR A 3 4.55 3.61 0.18
CA TYR A 3 3.91 4.48 1.15
C TYR A 3 2.88 3.70 1.95
N VAL A 4 2.86 3.93 3.27
CA VAL A 4 1.89 3.34 4.19
C VAL A 4 1.17 4.48 4.88
N VAL A 5 -0.15 4.55 4.66
CA VAL A 5 -0.99 5.62 5.17
C VAL A 5 -2.03 5.02 6.10
N GLU A 6 -2.20 5.63 7.27
CA GLU A 6 -3.26 5.25 8.19
C GLU A 6 -4.60 5.75 7.64
N ALA A 7 -5.50 4.82 7.34
CA ALA A 7 -6.76 5.07 6.66
C ALA A 7 -7.77 5.84 7.53
N ASP A 8 -7.70 5.64 8.84
CA ASP A 8 -8.67 6.20 9.77
C ASP A 8 -8.03 6.48 11.13
N VAL A 9 -7.54 7.72 11.29
CA VAL A 9 -6.91 8.21 12.53
C VAL A 9 -7.98 8.57 13.59
N ASN A 10 -9.27 8.61 13.19
CA ASN A 10 -10.38 9.07 14.02
C ASN A 10 -11.43 7.97 14.30
N ALA A 11 -11.33 6.80 13.70
CA ALA A 11 -12.27 5.71 13.98
C ALA A 11 -12.03 5.09 15.37
N THR A 12 -13.12 4.89 16.10
CA THR A 12 -13.16 4.11 17.34
C THR A 12 -12.89 2.62 17.13
N THR A 13 -12.86 2.17 15.87
CA THR A 13 -12.44 0.83 15.45
C THR A 13 -10.95 0.80 15.14
N ARG A 14 -10.33 -0.37 15.33
CA ARG A 14 -8.89 -0.60 15.15
C ARG A 14 -8.31 0.14 13.91
N PRO A 15 -7.09 0.70 14.00
CA PRO A 15 -6.48 1.41 12.90
C PRO A 15 -6.41 0.52 11.66
N SER A 16 -6.50 1.12 10.48
CA SER A 16 -6.29 0.41 9.21
C SER A 16 -5.18 1.09 8.43
N TYR A 17 -4.43 0.31 7.67
CA TYR A 17 -3.27 0.76 6.91
C TYR A 17 -3.49 0.50 5.43
N ARG A 18 -3.40 1.56 4.62
CA ARG A 18 -3.43 1.54 3.16
C ARG A 18 -2.00 1.59 2.63
N TYR A 19 -1.71 0.74 1.65
CA TYR A 19 -0.40 0.65 1.02
C TYR A 19 -0.48 1.10 -0.44
N TYR A 20 0.42 2.00 -0.81
CA TYR A 20 0.49 2.61 -2.13
C TYR A 20 1.91 2.53 -2.68
N LEU A 21 2.03 2.45 -4.01
CA LEU A 21 3.29 2.68 -4.69
C LEU A 21 3.28 4.07 -5.29
N ALA A 22 4.45 4.71 -5.27
CA ALA A 22 4.64 5.97 -5.98
C ALA A 22 6.03 6.05 -6.60
N ASP A 23 6.21 6.97 -7.54
CA ASP A 23 7.52 7.25 -8.11
C ASP A 23 8.50 7.67 -7.01
N LYS A 24 9.79 7.34 -7.14
CA LYS A 24 10.79 7.75 -6.13
C LYS A 24 11.07 9.26 -6.13
N ASN A 25 10.70 9.96 -7.20
CA ASN A 25 10.93 11.39 -7.37
C ASN A 25 9.70 12.24 -7.01
N ILE A 26 8.56 11.61 -6.66
CA ILE A 26 7.40 12.35 -6.18
C ILE A 26 7.71 12.93 -4.80
N SER A 27 7.23 14.15 -4.53
CA SER A 27 7.29 14.69 -3.18
C SER A 27 6.20 14.05 -2.32
N GLU A 28 6.39 14.06 -0.99
CA GLU A 28 5.37 13.55 -0.07
C GLU A 28 4.06 14.33 -0.17
N ALA A 29 4.12 15.66 -0.35
CA ALA A 29 2.93 16.51 -0.50
C ALA A 29 2.16 16.16 -1.77
N ASP A 30 2.84 16.05 -2.92
CA ASP A 30 2.21 15.69 -4.19
C ASP A 30 1.63 14.26 -4.14
N PHE A 31 2.32 13.34 -3.44
CA PHE A 31 1.82 12.00 -3.23
C PHE A 31 0.53 11.99 -2.39
N LEU A 32 0.52 12.68 -1.26
CA LEU A 32 -0.65 12.77 -0.39
C LEU A 32 -1.85 13.40 -1.12
N GLU A 33 -1.62 14.43 -1.94
CA GLU A 33 -2.65 15.01 -2.80
C GLU A 33 -3.17 14.00 -3.83
N SER A 34 -2.28 13.24 -4.47
CA SER A 34 -2.67 12.23 -5.47
C SER A 34 -3.53 11.09 -4.91
N ILE A 35 -3.42 10.78 -3.61
CA ILE A 35 -4.18 9.70 -2.97
C ILE A 35 -5.44 10.16 -2.25
N GLN A 36 -5.70 11.49 -2.13
CA GLN A 36 -6.90 11.99 -1.47
C GLN A 36 -8.19 11.54 -2.17
N GLU A 37 -8.17 11.46 -3.51
CA GLU A 37 -9.29 11.01 -4.32
C GLU A 37 -9.05 9.63 -4.97
N SER A 38 -7.91 8.98 -4.71
CA SER A 38 -7.53 7.72 -5.36
C SER A 38 -7.67 6.50 -4.44
N ASP A 39 -8.37 5.48 -4.96
CA ASP A 39 -8.48 4.13 -4.39
C ASP A 39 -7.38 3.17 -4.88
N ASP A 40 -6.26 3.69 -5.41
CA ASP A 40 -5.15 2.91 -5.99
C ASP A 40 -4.29 2.15 -4.97
N TYR A 41 -4.71 2.08 -3.70
CA TYR A 41 -4.04 1.20 -2.74
C TYR A 41 -4.25 -0.26 -3.12
N PHE A 42 -3.15 -1.00 -3.11
CA PHE A 42 -3.13 -2.43 -3.44
C PHE A 42 -3.26 -3.31 -2.19
N LEU A 43 -3.16 -2.75 -0.99
CA LEU A 43 -3.39 -3.46 0.26
C LEU A 43 -4.07 -2.53 1.28
N LEU A 44 -5.12 -3.06 1.94
CA LEU A 44 -5.75 -2.49 3.12
C LEU A 44 -5.77 -3.57 4.21
N THR A 45 -5.15 -3.29 5.35
CA THR A 45 -5.04 -4.25 6.46
C THR A 45 -5.16 -3.56 7.83
N SER A 46 -5.60 -4.28 8.86
CA SER A 46 -5.74 -3.73 10.22
C SER A 46 -4.42 -3.58 10.99
N GLU A 47 -3.35 -4.23 10.52
CA GLU A 47 -2.02 -4.16 11.16
C GLU A 47 -0.96 -3.85 10.12
N LYS A 48 0.15 -3.22 10.54
CA LYS A 48 1.24 -2.91 9.61
C LYS A 48 1.85 -4.21 9.09
N ALA A 49 1.70 -4.44 7.79
CA ALA A 49 2.45 -5.44 7.06
C ALA A 49 3.94 -5.09 7.05
N HIS A 50 4.77 -6.08 7.37
CA HIS A 50 6.19 -6.06 7.07
C HIS A 50 6.39 -6.16 5.55
N ALA A 51 7.29 -5.36 5.00
CA ALA A 51 7.53 -5.25 3.57
C ALA A 51 8.98 -5.58 3.23
N GLU A 52 9.18 -6.50 2.30
CA GLU A 52 10.48 -6.91 1.78
C GLU A 52 10.44 -6.94 0.25
N VAL A 53 11.49 -6.46 -0.42
CA VAL A 53 11.62 -6.58 -1.88
C VAL A 53 12.64 -7.67 -2.19
N LYS A 54 12.20 -8.73 -2.85
CA LYS A 54 13.06 -9.85 -3.26
C LYS A 54 12.78 -10.19 -4.71
N GLU A 55 13.84 -10.28 -5.52
CA GLU A 55 13.75 -10.66 -6.95
C GLU A 55 12.76 -9.81 -7.77
N GLY A 56 12.61 -8.53 -7.42
CA GLY A 56 11.68 -7.62 -8.11
C GLY A 56 10.20 -7.81 -7.76
N VAL A 57 9.90 -8.61 -6.73
CA VAL A 57 8.55 -8.78 -6.16
C VAL A 57 8.52 -8.11 -4.79
N LEU A 58 7.43 -7.39 -4.51
CA LEU A 58 7.15 -6.84 -3.18
C LEU A 58 6.43 -7.90 -2.36
N PHE A 59 7.12 -8.45 -1.36
CA PHE A 59 6.56 -9.37 -0.38
C PHE A 59 6.04 -8.60 0.82
N LEU A 60 4.79 -8.86 1.18
CA LEU A 60 4.13 -8.28 2.34
C LEU A 60 3.69 -9.39 3.26
N SER A 61 3.96 -9.23 4.55
CA SER A 61 3.47 -10.15 5.58
C SER A 61 2.78 -9.39 6.70
N THR A 62 1.52 -9.72 6.97
CA THR A 62 0.73 -9.10 8.03
C THR A 62 0.10 -10.15 8.93
N THR A 63 -0.04 -9.83 10.22
CA THR A 63 -0.86 -10.60 11.18
C THR A 63 -2.28 -10.04 11.30
N GLY A 64 -2.53 -8.87 10.71
CA GLY A 64 -3.83 -8.20 10.74
C GLY A 64 -4.81 -8.77 9.73
N THR A 65 -6.08 -8.42 9.92
CA THR A 65 -7.14 -8.68 8.95
C THR A 65 -6.81 -7.96 7.65
N VAL A 66 -6.90 -8.67 6.53
CA VAL A 66 -6.75 -8.10 5.19
C VAL A 66 -8.14 -7.79 4.64
N TYR A 67 -8.42 -6.50 4.44
CA TYR A 67 -9.70 -6.03 3.92
C TYR A 67 -9.72 -5.92 2.39
N LYS A 68 -8.58 -5.54 1.79
CA LYS A 68 -8.40 -5.48 0.33
C LYS A 68 -6.97 -5.90 0.01
N PHE A 69 -6.82 -6.69 -1.05
CA PHE A 69 -5.51 -7.00 -1.60
C PHE A 69 -5.60 -7.16 -3.13
N THR A 70 -4.66 -6.55 -3.84
CA THR A 70 -4.38 -6.81 -5.26
C THR A 70 -2.95 -7.30 -5.39
N ASN A 71 -2.75 -8.35 -6.18
CA ASN A 71 -1.43 -8.92 -6.46
C ASN A 71 -0.52 -8.03 -7.32
N THR A 72 -0.97 -6.82 -7.62
CA THR A 72 -0.28 -5.84 -8.44
C THR A 72 -0.49 -4.48 -7.79
N GLY A 73 0.62 -3.82 -7.47
CA GLY A 73 0.65 -2.41 -7.13
C GLY A 73 0.94 -1.61 -8.39
N SER A 74 0.08 -0.64 -8.69
CA SER A 74 0.28 0.30 -9.79
C SER A 74 0.70 1.66 -9.28
N TYR A 75 1.54 2.35 -10.04
CA TYR A 75 1.84 3.75 -9.79
C TYR A 75 2.08 4.51 -11.09
N PRO A 76 1.57 5.75 -11.20
CA PRO A 76 1.81 6.59 -12.37
C PRO A 76 3.23 7.18 -12.29
N VAL A 77 3.93 7.18 -13.44
CA VAL A 77 5.17 7.94 -13.65
C VAL A 77 5.02 8.72 -14.95
N ARG A 78 4.84 10.03 -14.82
CA ARG A 78 4.53 10.94 -15.94
C ARG A 78 3.28 10.48 -16.68
N ASN A 79 3.44 9.80 -17.81
CA ASN A 79 2.35 9.36 -18.70
C ASN A 79 2.23 7.83 -18.83
N ASN A 80 2.98 7.08 -18.02
CA ASN A 80 2.98 5.63 -18.03
C ASN A 80 2.60 5.09 -16.65
N TYR A 81 1.89 3.96 -16.64
CA TYR A 81 1.63 3.20 -15.42
C TYR A 81 2.65 2.09 -15.30
N PHE A 82 3.30 2.05 -14.15
CA PHE A 82 4.22 0.98 -13.79
C PHE A 82 3.53 0.04 -12.82
N HIS A 83 3.83 -1.25 -12.96
CA HIS A 83 3.22 -2.31 -12.17
C HIS A 83 4.31 -3.10 -11.48
N VAL A 84 4.11 -3.36 -10.19
CA VAL A 84 4.97 -4.21 -9.37
C VAL A 84 4.14 -5.38 -8.90
N LYS A 85 4.68 -6.59 -9.04
CA LYS A 85 4.04 -7.79 -8.48
C LYS A 85 4.12 -7.73 -6.97
N VAL A 86 2.98 -7.97 -6.34
CA VAL A 86 2.85 -7.97 -4.88
C VAL A 86 2.41 -9.36 -4.44
N ALA A 87 3.15 -9.93 -3.50
CA ALA A 87 2.80 -11.17 -2.83
C ALA A 87 2.44 -10.85 -1.38
N LEU A 88 1.30 -11.36 -0.91
CA LEU A 88 0.84 -11.16 0.45
C LEU A 88 0.77 -12.50 1.18
N SER A 89 1.39 -12.54 2.35
CA SER A 89 1.21 -13.61 3.34
C SER A 89 0.44 -13.03 4.51
N ALA A 90 -0.76 -13.55 4.77
CA ALA A 90 -1.56 -13.19 5.94
C ALA A 90 -1.63 -14.40 6.87
N ALA A 91 -1.24 -14.22 8.12
CA ALA A 91 -1.42 -15.22 9.17
C ALA A 91 -2.39 -14.64 10.20
N PRO A 92 -3.52 -15.31 10.50
CA PRO A 92 -4.38 -14.85 11.59
C PRO A 92 -3.65 -14.95 12.93
N GLU A 93 -3.88 -14.00 13.83
CA GLU A 93 -3.58 -14.14 15.27
C GLU A 93 -4.36 -15.30 15.91
#